data_AF-A0ABC8TAF5-F1
#
_entry.id   AF-A0ABC8TAF5-F1
#
_cell.length_a   1.000
_cell.length_b   1.000
_cell.length_c   1.000
_cell.angle_alpha   90.00
_cell.angle_beta   90.00
_cell.angle_gamma   90.00
#
_symmetry.space_group_name_H-M   'P 1'
#
loop_
_entity.id
_entity.type
_entity.pdbx_description
1 polymer ?
#
loop_
_entity_poly.entity_id
_entity_poly.type
_entity_poly.pdbx_seq_one_letter_code
_entity_poly.pdbx_strand_id
1 'polypeptide(L)'
;MRCFTLKSIFWLKSKAGNTDGDDAKTIYSICPRLKAFSDWLLKTMVAGNLEAVFPAATWEYAPLVEELWKNVAIQATYKRRSELEMLPCVASYFLERVFDILRTDYEPSDVDILYAEGVTLSNGLACVDFSFPEPSPDDKNDTADPQDSLLRFQLVRVQARGFGENCKWLEMFEDVRLVVFCVALSDYDQFASDDNGDLVNKMLLSRKFFESIVTHPTFDQMDFLLILNKFDLFEEKMERVPLTRLVSRHRSNSSNSNSNNINSSPSLGQVAFHYIAVKFKRLYSALTGQKLFVSLVKGLEPKRVDDTFKYAREILKWDEERPNFSMSEYSLYSTEASSFSH
;
A
#
# COMPACT_ATOMS: atom_id res chain seq x y z
N MET A 1 -19.27 1.17 3.29
CA MET A 1 -19.11 2.40 2.47
C MET A 1 -19.96 3.56 2.97
N ARG A 2 -21.29 3.44 3.09
CA ARG A 2 -22.15 4.54 3.58
C ARG A 2 -21.78 5.07 4.99
N CYS A 3 -21.49 4.16 5.95
CA CYS A 3 -20.94 4.51 7.27
C CYS A 3 -19.64 5.31 7.20
N PHE A 4 -18.81 5.02 6.21
CA PHE A 4 -17.49 5.60 6.08
C PHE A 4 -17.53 7.04 5.56
N THR A 5 -18.38 7.28 4.55
CA THR A 5 -18.60 8.62 3.99
C THR A 5 -19.04 9.58 5.09
N LEU A 6 -19.97 9.16 5.94
CA LEU A 6 -20.48 9.98 7.05
C LEU A 6 -19.47 10.08 8.22
N LYS A 7 -18.72 9.02 8.52
CA LYS A 7 -17.59 9.08 9.48
C LYS A 7 -16.50 10.06 9.05
N SER A 8 -16.26 10.21 7.74
CA SER A 8 -15.26 11.16 7.24
C SER A 8 -15.66 12.61 7.50
N ILE A 9 -16.96 12.92 7.45
CA ILE A 9 -17.52 14.23 7.78
C ILE A 9 -17.39 14.54 9.27
N PHE A 10 -17.61 13.55 10.13
CA PHE A 10 -17.42 13.67 11.59
C PHE A 10 -16.03 14.23 11.93
N TRP A 11 -14.99 13.67 11.31
CA TRP A 11 -13.60 14.08 11.57
C TRP A 11 -13.29 15.48 11.03
N LEU A 12 -13.84 15.83 9.87
CA LEU A 12 -13.66 17.15 9.28
C LEU A 12 -14.27 18.26 10.13
N LYS A 13 -15.42 18.01 10.79
CA LYS A 13 -16.05 19.00 11.67
C LYS A 13 -15.37 19.10 13.04
N SER A 14 -14.97 17.99 13.66
CA SER A 14 -14.38 18.02 15.01
C SER A 14 -13.13 18.93 15.12
N LYS A 15 -12.45 19.22 14.00
CA LYS A 15 -11.30 20.14 13.94
C LYS A 15 -11.62 21.52 13.34
N ALA A 16 -12.76 21.70 12.67
CA ALA A 16 -13.24 23.01 12.25
C ALA A 16 -13.90 23.68 13.45
N GLY A 17 -13.15 24.53 14.16
CA GLY A 17 -13.48 25.04 15.49
C GLY A 17 -14.90 25.60 15.67
N ASN A 18 -15.41 25.47 16.89
CA ASN A 18 -16.66 26.06 17.34
C ASN A 18 -16.39 27.52 17.75
N THR A 19 -16.66 28.50 16.87
CA THR A 19 -16.62 29.91 17.27
C THR A 19 -17.99 30.31 17.80
N ASP A 20 -18.15 30.23 19.12
CA ASP A 20 -19.11 31.05 19.85
C ASP A 20 -18.41 32.36 20.20
N GLY A 21 -18.80 33.45 19.54
CA GLY A 21 -18.34 34.79 19.85
C GLY A 21 -17.63 35.50 18.70
N ASP A 22 -18.28 36.57 18.25
CA ASP A 22 -17.77 37.70 17.48
C ASP A 22 -17.71 37.61 15.94
N ASP A 23 -18.13 38.71 15.33
CA ASP A 23 -18.68 38.87 13.98
C ASP A 23 -17.60 38.92 12.87
N ALA A 24 -16.61 38.02 12.95
CA ALA A 24 -15.64 37.80 11.90
C ALA A 24 -15.92 36.44 11.24
N LYS A 25 -16.55 36.45 10.06
CA LYS A 25 -16.70 35.25 9.20
C LYS A 25 -15.31 34.73 8.84
N THR A 26 -14.76 33.87 9.69
CA THR A 26 -13.56 33.12 9.37
C THR A 26 -13.88 32.16 8.22
N ILE A 27 -12.86 31.80 7.43
CA ILE A 27 -12.98 30.83 6.32
C ILE A 27 -13.53 29.48 6.82
N TYR A 28 -13.51 29.23 8.12
CA TYR A 28 -13.98 28.00 8.78
C TYR A 28 -15.44 28.05 9.25
N SER A 29 -16.19 29.13 8.97
CA SER A 29 -17.60 29.23 9.37
C SER A 29 -18.52 28.36 8.50
N ILE A 30 -19.43 27.61 9.14
CA ILE A 30 -20.46 26.78 8.50
C ILE A 30 -21.83 27.40 8.77
N CYS A 31 -22.73 27.43 7.79
CA CYS A 31 -24.05 28.02 7.98
C CYS A 31 -24.89 27.26 9.03
N PRO A 32 -25.83 27.92 9.74
CA PRO A 32 -26.56 27.30 10.85
C PRO A 32 -27.27 25.98 10.49
N ARG A 33 -27.82 25.88 9.27
CA ARG A 33 -28.47 24.66 8.76
C ARG A 33 -27.49 23.49 8.67
N LEU A 34 -26.34 23.70 8.04
CA LEU A 34 -25.29 22.69 7.91
C LEU A 34 -24.62 22.39 9.25
N LYS A 35 -24.51 23.38 10.15
CA LYS A 35 -24.04 23.19 11.53
C LYS A 35 -24.98 22.24 12.30
N ALA A 36 -26.30 22.48 12.25
CA ALA A 36 -27.29 21.61 12.88
C ALA A 36 -27.27 20.18 12.34
N PHE A 37 -27.22 20.01 11.02
CA PHE A 37 -27.11 18.69 10.38
C PHE A 37 -25.85 17.94 10.81
N SER A 38 -24.71 18.63 10.81
CA SER A 38 -23.44 18.02 11.22
C SER A 38 -23.38 17.74 12.73
N ASP A 39 -23.96 18.58 13.59
CA ASP A 39 -24.09 18.29 15.04
C ASP A 39 -24.98 17.09 15.31
N TRP A 40 -26.07 16.95 14.57
CA TRP A 40 -26.90 15.75 14.59
C TRP A 40 -26.09 14.52 14.17
N LEU A 41 -25.35 14.59 13.07
CA LEU A 41 -24.52 13.48 12.59
C LEU A 41 -23.47 13.05 13.63
N LEU A 42 -22.82 14.03 14.28
CA LEU A 42 -21.87 13.79 15.37
C LEU A 42 -22.54 13.05 16.54
N LYS A 43 -23.69 13.53 17.00
CA LYS A 43 -24.44 12.92 18.11
C LYS A 43 -24.86 11.48 17.78
N THR A 44 -25.39 11.24 16.59
CA THR A 44 -25.85 9.91 16.18
C THR A 44 -24.68 8.93 16.07
N MET A 45 -23.52 9.39 15.58
CA MET A 45 -22.31 8.57 15.54
C MET A 45 -21.76 8.22 16.92
N VAL A 46 -21.72 9.17 17.84
CA VAL A 46 -21.29 8.93 19.23
C VAL A 46 -22.24 7.98 19.95
N ALA A 47 -23.55 8.07 19.67
CA ALA A 47 -24.55 7.17 20.22
C ALA A 47 -24.45 5.72 19.69
N GLY A 48 -23.59 5.44 18.70
CA GLY A 48 -23.43 4.12 18.10
C GLY A 48 -24.65 3.62 17.32
N ASN A 49 -25.69 4.45 17.17
CA ASN A 49 -26.93 4.10 16.50
C ASN A 49 -26.77 4.27 14.98
N LEU A 50 -25.97 3.40 14.38
CA LEU A 50 -25.72 3.40 12.93
C LEU A 50 -27.00 3.10 12.15
N GLU A 51 -27.94 2.33 12.69
CA GLU A 51 -29.23 2.07 12.03
C GLU A 51 -30.08 3.34 11.88
N ALA A 52 -30.00 4.29 12.81
CA ALA A 52 -30.62 5.62 12.67
C ALA A 52 -29.96 6.50 11.60
N VAL A 53 -28.71 6.20 11.21
CA VAL A 53 -27.99 6.86 10.11
C VAL A 53 -28.31 6.20 8.77
N PHE A 54 -28.69 4.91 8.76
CA PHE A 54 -29.03 4.13 7.55
C PHE A 54 -30.49 3.67 7.50
N PRO A 55 -31.50 4.54 7.64
CA PRO A 55 -32.86 4.16 7.27
C PRO A 55 -32.96 3.94 5.75
N ALA A 56 -34.04 3.28 5.29
CA ALA A 56 -34.32 3.10 3.86
C ALA A 56 -34.30 4.43 3.05
N ALA A 57 -34.43 5.58 3.73
CA ALA A 57 -34.35 6.93 3.18
C ALA A 57 -32.97 7.61 3.28
N THR A 58 -31.86 6.85 3.43
CA THR A 58 -30.50 7.44 3.55
C THR A 58 -30.14 8.41 2.41
N TRP A 59 -30.73 8.23 1.23
CA TRP A 59 -30.57 9.10 0.06
C TRP A 59 -31.00 10.56 0.32
N GLU A 60 -31.93 10.82 1.25
CA GLU A 60 -32.40 12.17 1.60
C GLU A 60 -31.28 13.06 2.15
N TYR A 61 -30.25 12.46 2.74
CA TYR A 61 -29.09 13.18 3.25
C TYR A 61 -28.06 13.52 2.17
N ALA A 62 -28.14 12.92 0.97
CA ALA A 62 -27.14 13.11 -0.08
C ALA A 62 -26.93 14.59 -0.46
N PRO A 63 -27.97 15.42 -0.65
CA PRO A 63 -27.79 16.83 -0.95
C PRO A 63 -27.11 17.59 0.20
N LEU A 64 -27.46 17.28 1.46
CA LEU A 64 -26.87 17.94 2.63
C LEU A 64 -25.40 17.57 2.81
N VAL A 65 -25.05 16.31 2.57
CA VAL A 65 -23.67 15.83 2.63
C VAL A 65 -22.83 16.44 1.50
N GLU A 66 -23.38 16.50 0.29
CA GLU A 66 -22.68 17.10 -0.84
C GLU A 66 -22.44 18.60 -0.61
N GLU A 67 -23.45 19.33 -0.14
CA GLU A 67 -23.34 20.74 0.20
C GLU A 67 -22.31 20.98 1.31
N LEU A 68 -22.29 20.10 2.31
CA LEU A 68 -21.29 20.15 3.37
C LEU A 68 -19.88 19.87 2.84
N TRP A 69 -19.70 18.87 1.97
CA TRP A 69 -18.40 18.57 1.36
C TRP A 69 -17.90 19.72 0.48
N LYS A 70 -18.77 20.35 -0.31
CA LYS A 70 -18.43 21.51 -1.17
C LYS A 70 -18.21 22.81 -0.38
N ASN A 71 -18.54 22.84 0.91
CA ASN A 71 -18.39 24.03 1.73
C ASN A 71 -16.91 24.45 1.86
N VAL A 72 -16.65 25.77 1.76
CA VAL A 72 -15.30 26.34 1.82
C VAL A 72 -14.56 25.97 3.10
N ALA A 73 -15.25 25.94 4.25
CA ALA A 73 -14.67 25.56 5.54
C ALA A 73 -14.19 24.10 5.54
N ILE A 74 -15.01 23.20 4.99
CA ILE A 74 -14.70 21.77 4.92
C ILE A 74 -13.56 21.51 3.92
N GLN A 75 -13.59 22.16 2.76
CA GLN A 75 -12.50 22.07 1.78
C GLN A 75 -11.18 22.65 2.32
N ALA A 76 -11.22 23.78 3.03
CA ALA A 76 -10.03 24.34 3.69
C ALA A 76 -9.46 23.40 4.76
N THR A 77 -10.34 22.73 5.51
CA THR A 77 -9.96 21.72 6.51
C THR A 77 -9.38 20.47 5.84
N TYR A 78 -9.98 20.01 4.75
CA TYR A 78 -9.49 18.86 3.98
C TYR A 78 -8.13 19.10 3.33
N LYS A 79 -7.79 20.34 2.94
CA LYS A 79 -6.45 20.68 2.47
C LYS A 79 -5.37 20.46 3.54
N ARG A 80 -5.74 20.55 4.82
CA ARG A 80 -4.90 20.26 5.99
C ARG A 80 -5.08 18.84 6.52
N ARG A 81 -5.58 17.91 5.70
CA ARG A 81 -5.85 16.50 6.09
C ARG A 81 -4.63 15.76 6.65
N SER A 82 -3.41 16.19 6.33
CA SER A 82 -2.18 15.63 6.93
C SER A 82 -2.13 15.81 8.45
N GLU A 83 -2.82 16.81 8.99
CA GLU A 83 -2.97 17.06 10.44
C GLU A 83 -4.12 16.25 11.08
N LEU A 84 -4.91 15.53 10.26
CA LEU A 84 -6.10 14.79 10.68
C LEU A 84 -5.79 13.28 10.67
N GLU A 85 -5.17 12.78 11.73
CA GLU A 85 -4.75 11.36 11.83
C GLU A 85 -5.88 10.37 11.58
N MET A 86 -7.10 10.75 11.95
CA MET A 86 -8.28 9.89 11.89
C MET A 86 -9.09 10.05 10.61
N LEU A 87 -8.74 11.00 9.72
CA LEU A 87 -9.38 11.13 8.42
C LEU A 87 -8.72 10.16 7.44
N PRO A 88 -9.47 9.17 6.91
CA PRO A 88 -8.92 8.23 5.95
C PRO A 88 -8.53 8.93 4.65
N CYS A 89 -7.41 8.53 4.04
CA CYS A 89 -6.95 9.10 2.77
C CYS A 89 -7.95 8.91 1.62
N VAL A 90 -8.83 7.92 1.74
CA VAL A 90 -9.86 7.55 0.77
C VAL A 90 -11.14 8.40 0.92
N ALA A 91 -11.21 9.28 1.92
CA ALA A 91 -12.43 10.04 2.22
C ALA A 91 -12.97 10.81 1.00
N SER A 92 -12.11 11.47 0.21
CA SER A 92 -12.56 12.23 -0.97
C SER A 92 -13.23 11.36 -2.02
N TYR A 93 -12.72 10.15 -2.26
CA TYR A 93 -13.28 9.22 -3.26
C TYR A 93 -14.77 8.95 -3.00
N PHE A 94 -15.13 8.69 -1.74
CA PHE A 94 -16.53 8.43 -1.38
C PHE A 94 -17.35 9.72 -1.18
N LEU A 95 -16.74 10.82 -0.73
CA LEU A 95 -17.45 12.09 -0.52
C LEU A 95 -17.82 12.77 -1.84
N GLU A 96 -16.99 12.63 -2.87
CA GLU A 96 -17.27 13.14 -4.22
C GLU A 96 -18.39 12.35 -4.92
N ARG A 97 -18.60 11.09 -4.53
CA ARG A 97 -19.62 10.19 -5.10
C ARG A 97 -20.79 9.94 -4.16
N VAL A 98 -21.05 10.89 -3.26
CA VAL A 98 -22.06 10.71 -2.20
C VAL A 98 -23.44 10.38 -2.76
N PHE A 99 -23.82 10.98 -3.89
CA PHE A 99 -25.11 10.70 -4.53
C PHE A 99 -25.19 9.23 -4.94
N ASP A 100 -24.21 8.71 -5.68
CA ASP A 100 -24.19 7.32 -6.13
C ASP A 100 -24.27 6.35 -4.96
N ILE A 101 -23.42 6.57 -3.94
CA ILE A 101 -23.26 5.66 -2.79
C ILE A 101 -24.52 5.60 -1.91
N LEU A 102 -25.26 6.70 -1.82
CA LEU A 102 -26.46 6.81 -0.97
C LEU A 102 -27.76 6.37 -1.66
N ARG A 103 -27.74 6.14 -2.98
CA ARG A 103 -28.90 5.57 -3.68
C ARG A 103 -29.27 4.20 -3.16
N THR A 104 -30.56 3.88 -3.17
CA THR A 104 -31.08 2.58 -2.71
C THR A 104 -30.64 1.40 -3.58
N ASP A 105 -30.47 1.64 -4.88
CA ASP A 105 -30.02 0.69 -5.91
C ASP A 105 -28.49 0.67 -6.10
N TYR A 106 -27.73 1.26 -5.16
CA TYR A 106 -26.27 1.30 -5.27
C TYR A 106 -25.66 -0.10 -5.14
N GLU A 107 -25.02 -0.54 -6.22
CA GLU A 107 -24.15 -1.71 -6.25
C GLU A 107 -22.69 -1.26 -6.26
N PRO A 108 -21.87 -1.67 -5.27
CA PRO A 108 -20.47 -1.26 -5.21
C PRO A 108 -19.68 -1.90 -6.36
N SER A 109 -18.91 -1.08 -7.07
CA SER A 109 -17.92 -1.57 -8.04
C SER A 109 -16.72 -2.24 -7.35
N ASP A 110 -15.94 -3.03 -8.09
CA ASP A 110 -14.69 -3.63 -7.58
C ASP A 110 -13.75 -2.56 -7.00
N VAL A 111 -13.67 -1.40 -7.64
CA VAL A 111 -12.87 -0.26 -7.18
C VAL A 111 -13.41 0.30 -5.86
N ASP A 112 -14.74 0.35 -5.70
CA ASP A 112 -15.37 0.76 -4.43
C ASP A 112 -15.02 -0.21 -3.30
N ILE A 113 -15.05 -1.51 -3.59
CA ILE A 113 -14.69 -2.59 -2.64
C ILE A 113 -13.24 -2.43 -2.21
N LEU A 114 -12.30 -2.27 -3.16
CA LEU A 114 -10.88 -2.06 -2.88
C LEU A 114 -10.62 -0.82 -2.03
N TYR A 115 -11.35 0.27 -2.27
CA TYR A 115 -11.24 1.50 -1.47
C TYR A 115 -11.87 1.39 -0.08
N ALA A 116 -12.84 0.49 0.10
CA ALA A 116 -13.43 0.20 1.40
C ALA A 116 -12.60 -0.79 2.21
N GLU A 117 -11.81 -1.64 1.56
CA GLU A 117 -10.92 -2.63 2.16
C GLU A 117 -9.72 -1.90 2.83
N GLY A 118 -9.81 -1.77 4.15
CA GLY A 118 -8.94 -0.88 4.96
C GLY A 118 -9.73 -0.06 5.98
N VAL A 119 -11.05 0.01 5.81
CA VAL A 119 -12.00 0.65 6.73
C VAL A 119 -12.62 -0.35 7.69
N THR A 120 -12.88 -1.56 7.22
CA THR A 120 -13.33 -2.68 8.06
C THR A 120 -12.12 -3.47 8.52
N LEU A 121 -11.74 -3.28 9.79
CA LEU A 121 -10.75 -4.10 10.49
C LEU A 121 -11.40 -5.45 10.79
N SER A 122 -11.43 -6.36 9.81
CA SER A 122 -11.65 -7.77 10.14
C SER A 122 -10.33 -8.29 10.68
N ASN A 123 -10.24 -8.67 11.96
CA ASN A 123 -9.03 -9.28 12.56
C ASN A 123 -8.82 -10.74 12.10
N GLY A 124 -9.44 -11.15 10.99
CA GLY A 124 -9.37 -12.51 10.47
C GLY A 124 -8.12 -12.72 9.62
N LEU A 125 -7.62 -13.96 9.65
CA LEU A 125 -6.72 -14.48 8.63
C LEU A 125 -7.52 -14.66 7.33
N ALA A 126 -7.04 -14.08 6.23
CA ALA A 126 -7.63 -14.29 4.92
C ALA A 126 -6.64 -15.07 4.05
N CYS A 127 -7.13 -16.09 3.37
CA CYS A 127 -6.36 -16.98 2.52
C CYS A 127 -7.06 -17.11 1.17
N VAL A 128 -6.31 -17.05 0.07
CA VAL A 128 -6.83 -17.18 -1.29
C VAL A 128 -5.91 -18.11 -2.08
N ASP A 129 -6.49 -19.14 -2.68
CA ASP A 129 -5.80 -20.03 -3.61
C ASP A 129 -5.99 -19.52 -5.04
N PHE A 130 -4.92 -19.53 -5.84
CA PHE A 130 -4.95 -19.07 -7.23
C PHE A 130 -3.94 -19.83 -8.11
N SER A 131 -4.10 -19.72 -9.42
CA SER A 131 -3.14 -20.21 -10.43
C SER A 131 -3.00 -19.18 -11.54
N PHE A 132 -1.86 -19.20 -12.24
CA PHE A 132 -1.66 -18.31 -13.39
C PHE A 132 -2.28 -18.92 -14.66
N PRO A 133 -2.89 -18.11 -15.54
CA PRO A 133 -3.37 -18.58 -16.83
C PRO A 133 -2.24 -19.15 -17.70
N GLU A 134 -2.57 -20.13 -18.54
CA GLU A 134 -1.61 -20.66 -19.52
C GLU A 134 -1.14 -19.55 -20.49
N PRO A 135 0.17 -19.49 -20.81
CA PRO A 135 0.65 -18.62 -21.85
C PRO A 135 -0.01 -18.99 -23.18
N SER A 136 -0.39 -17.98 -23.97
CA SER A 136 -0.98 -18.20 -25.29
C SER A 136 0.02 -18.94 -26.20
N PRO A 137 -0.45 -19.64 -27.25
CA PRO A 137 0.42 -20.37 -28.18
C PRO A 137 1.50 -19.50 -28.84
N ASP A 138 1.29 -18.18 -28.91
CA ASP A 138 2.20 -17.21 -29.53
C ASP A 138 3.35 -16.76 -28.61
N ASP A 139 3.25 -16.99 -27.28
CA ASP A 139 4.29 -16.69 -26.28
C ASP A 139 5.14 -17.92 -25.91
N LYS A 140 4.99 -19.03 -26.65
CA LYS A 140 5.82 -20.22 -26.49
C LYS A 140 7.24 -19.96 -27.02
N ASN A 141 8.06 -19.31 -26.21
CA ASN A 141 9.50 -19.58 -26.28
C ASN A 141 9.70 -21.06 -25.85
N ASP A 142 10.53 -21.81 -26.58
CA ASP A 142 10.80 -23.26 -26.45
C ASP A 142 11.40 -23.72 -25.09
N THR A 143 11.19 -22.95 -24.01
CA THR A 143 11.72 -23.17 -22.65
C THR A 143 10.65 -23.23 -21.57
N ALA A 144 9.37 -23.02 -21.88
CA ALA A 144 8.31 -23.14 -20.89
C ALA A 144 7.99 -24.61 -20.61
N ASP A 145 8.40 -25.09 -19.43
CA ASP A 145 8.12 -26.45 -18.96
C ASP A 145 6.59 -26.62 -18.80
N PRO A 146 5.94 -27.60 -19.46
CA PRO A 146 4.48 -27.81 -19.37
C PRO A 146 3.94 -28.07 -17.95
N GLN A 147 4.82 -28.20 -16.96
CA GLN A 147 4.46 -28.32 -15.54
C GLN A 147 4.11 -26.98 -14.87
N ASP A 148 4.54 -25.84 -15.45
CA ASP A 148 4.35 -24.50 -14.87
C ASP A 148 2.87 -24.07 -14.79
N SER A 149 2.02 -24.55 -15.69
CA SER A 149 0.59 -24.21 -15.73
C SER A 149 -0.25 -24.92 -14.66
N LEU A 150 0.31 -25.94 -14.00
CA LEU A 150 -0.36 -26.73 -12.95
C LEU A 150 -0.05 -26.24 -11.53
N LEU A 151 0.90 -25.31 -11.37
CA LEU A 151 1.28 -24.78 -10.06
C LEU A 151 0.12 -23.97 -9.46
N ARG A 152 -0.29 -24.38 -8.25
CA ARG A 152 -1.23 -23.62 -7.42
C ARG A 152 -0.47 -22.84 -6.36
N PHE A 153 -0.88 -21.60 -6.18
CA PHE A 153 -0.33 -20.69 -5.20
C PHE A 153 -1.38 -20.41 -4.13
N GLN A 154 -0.92 -20.33 -2.89
CA GLN A 154 -1.75 -19.92 -1.78
C GLN A 154 -1.22 -18.58 -1.26
N LEU A 155 -2.06 -17.54 -1.32
CA LEU A 155 -1.76 -16.23 -0.76
C LEU A 155 -2.42 -16.10 0.61
N VAL A 156 -1.60 -15.99 1.64
CA VAL A 156 -2.07 -15.75 3.00
C VAL A 156 -1.84 -14.29 3.39
N ARG A 157 -2.92 -13.57 3.70
CA ARG A 157 -2.86 -12.19 4.17
C ARG A 157 -2.64 -12.15 5.67
N VAL A 158 -1.46 -11.67 6.04
CA VAL A 158 -1.02 -11.45 7.42
C VAL A 158 -1.18 -9.96 7.76
N GLN A 159 -1.82 -9.63 8.88
CA GLN A 159 -2.04 -8.24 9.27
C GLN A 159 -0.91 -7.69 10.13
N ALA A 160 -0.46 -6.47 9.81
CA ALA A 160 0.56 -5.72 10.54
C ALA A 160 0.15 -5.30 11.97
N ARG A 161 -1.15 -5.33 12.32
CA ARG A 161 -1.65 -4.98 13.64
C ARG A 161 -1.89 -6.23 14.46
N GLY A 162 -1.34 -6.28 15.68
CA GLY A 162 -1.45 -7.44 16.57
C GLY A 162 -0.18 -8.29 16.66
N PHE A 163 0.92 -7.85 16.05
CA PHE A 163 2.25 -8.35 16.40
C PHE A 163 2.61 -7.85 17.80
N GLY A 164 2.18 -8.57 18.83
CA GLY A 164 2.80 -8.48 20.15
C GLY A 164 4.26 -8.92 20.08
N GLU A 165 4.99 -8.73 21.16
CA GLU A 165 6.41 -9.11 21.26
C GLU A 165 6.60 -10.56 20.77
N ASN A 166 7.34 -10.69 19.65
CA ASN A 166 7.86 -11.94 19.05
C ASN A 166 7.02 -12.63 17.96
N CYS A 167 5.91 -12.08 17.45
CA CYS A 167 5.24 -12.62 16.25
C CYS A 167 4.99 -14.16 16.24
N LYS A 168 4.79 -14.80 17.40
CA LYS A 168 4.85 -16.27 17.57
C LYS A 168 3.89 -17.07 16.69
N TRP A 169 2.76 -16.47 16.33
CA TRP A 169 1.77 -17.09 15.44
C TRP A 169 2.31 -17.31 14.02
N LEU A 170 3.40 -16.64 13.62
CA LEU A 170 4.07 -16.89 12.35
C LEU A 170 4.64 -18.31 12.28
N GLU A 171 4.96 -18.93 13.43
CA GLU A 171 5.41 -20.32 13.50
C GLU A 171 4.34 -21.32 13.05
N MET A 172 3.08 -20.90 12.88
CA MET A 172 2.01 -21.73 12.32
C MET A 172 2.05 -21.84 10.80
N PHE A 173 2.88 -21.03 10.13
CA PHE A 173 3.02 -21.11 8.68
C PHE A 173 4.13 -22.10 8.31
N GLU A 174 3.72 -23.27 7.81
CA GLU A 174 4.61 -24.25 7.20
C GLU A 174 4.69 -23.99 5.68
N ASP A 175 5.79 -24.39 5.06
CA ASP A 175 6.00 -24.35 3.59
C ASP A 175 5.87 -22.97 2.93
N VAL A 176 6.16 -21.89 3.65
CA VAL A 176 6.24 -20.55 3.07
C VAL A 176 7.48 -20.45 2.18
N ARG A 177 7.27 -20.14 0.90
CA ARG A 177 8.36 -20.02 -0.08
C ARG A 177 8.82 -18.59 -0.35
N LEU A 178 7.93 -17.62 -0.20
CA LEU A 178 8.20 -16.21 -0.50
C LEU A 178 7.43 -15.31 0.45
N VAL A 179 8.14 -14.41 1.12
CA VAL A 179 7.53 -13.36 1.95
C VAL A 179 7.31 -12.11 1.11
N VAL A 180 6.04 -11.74 0.91
CA VAL A 180 5.67 -10.49 0.22
C VAL A 180 5.41 -9.40 1.27
N PHE A 181 6.32 -8.43 1.36
CA PHE A 181 6.22 -7.33 2.31
C PHE A 181 5.80 -6.03 1.62
N CYS A 182 4.68 -5.44 2.04
CA CYS A 182 4.12 -4.24 1.42
C CYS A 182 4.42 -2.98 2.24
N VAL A 183 5.00 -1.95 1.60
CA VAL A 183 5.23 -0.63 2.20
C VAL A 183 4.54 0.44 1.37
N ALA A 184 3.79 1.33 2.03
CA ALA A 184 3.20 2.49 1.39
C ALA A 184 4.26 3.60 1.22
N LEU A 185 4.60 3.95 -0.02
CA LEU A 185 5.52 5.05 -0.31
C LEU A 185 5.01 6.39 0.21
N SER A 186 3.69 6.58 0.21
CA SER A 186 2.99 7.78 0.69
C SER A 186 3.20 8.11 2.17
N ASP A 187 3.85 7.24 2.94
CA ASP A 187 4.00 7.34 4.39
C ASP A 187 5.28 8.07 4.81
N TYR A 188 6.12 8.49 3.85
CA TYR A 188 7.39 9.17 4.11
C TYR A 188 7.25 10.49 4.90
N ASP A 189 6.11 11.18 4.77
CA ASP A 189 5.79 12.45 5.44
C ASP A 189 4.72 12.30 6.54
N GLN A 190 4.25 11.07 6.80
CA GLN A 190 3.19 10.80 7.75
C GLN A 190 3.75 10.32 9.08
N PHE A 191 3.02 10.61 10.15
CA PHE A 191 3.35 10.18 11.51
C PHE A 191 2.21 9.35 12.10
N ALA A 192 2.55 8.49 13.05
CA ALA A 192 1.63 7.71 13.86
C ALA A 192 2.21 7.56 15.26
N SER A 193 1.35 7.42 16.26
CA SER A 193 1.78 7.02 17.60
C SER A 193 2.30 5.60 17.57
N ASP A 194 3.49 5.38 18.13
CA ASP A 194 4.00 4.03 18.38
C ASP A 194 3.32 3.41 19.63
N ASP A 195 3.75 2.20 20.01
CA ASP A 195 3.21 1.48 21.18
C ASP A 195 3.45 2.22 22.50
N ASN A 196 4.43 3.14 22.54
CA ASN A 196 4.74 3.98 23.69
C ASN A 196 3.98 5.32 23.67
N GLY A 197 3.20 5.58 22.63
CA GLY A 197 2.46 6.84 22.44
C GLY A 197 3.28 7.96 21.81
N ASP A 198 4.53 7.70 21.41
CA ASP A 198 5.40 8.69 20.78
C ASP A 198 5.07 8.87 19.30
N LEU A 199 5.09 10.11 18.83
CA LEU A 199 4.80 10.42 17.44
C LEU A 199 6.00 10.05 16.55
N VAL A 200 5.91 8.94 15.82
CA VAL A 200 6.97 8.41 14.96
C VAL A 200 6.55 8.43 13.49
N ASN A 201 7.51 8.70 12.61
CA ASN A 201 7.27 8.66 11.18
C ASN A 201 6.89 7.24 10.71
N LYS A 202 5.81 7.11 9.92
CA LYS A 202 5.25 5.83 9.47
C LYS A 202 6.20 5.02 8.58
N MET A 203 7.02 5.67 7.76
CA MET A 203 8.05 4.99 6.96
C MET A 203 9.15 4.40 7.86
N LEU A 204 9.51 5.08 8.95
CA LEU A 204 10.45 4.54 9.93
C LEU A 204 9.84 3.37 10.71
N LEU A 205 8.56 3.43 11.07
CA LEU A 205 7.83 2.30 11.68
C LEU A 205 7.81 1.10 10.73
N SER A 206 7.47 1.31 9.46
CA SER A 206 7.51 0.25 8.43
C SER A 206 8.89 -0.37 8.29
N ARG A 207 9.96 0.44 8.35
CA ARG A 207 11.33 -0.05 8.33
C ARG A 207 11.66 -0.91 9.55
N LYS A 208 11.31 -0.47 10.77
CA LYS A 208 11.53 -1.24 12.00
C LYS A 208 10.76 -2.57 11.96
N PHE A 209 9.52 -2.53 11.47
CA PHE A 209 8.70 -3.72 11.33
C PHE A 209 9.29 -4.70 10.31
N PHE A 210 9.76 -4.21 9.16
CA PHE A 210 10.48 -5.03 8.18
C PHE A 210 11.71 -5.72 8.78
N GLU A 211 12.52 -5.00 9.56
CA GLU A 211 13.68 -5.55 10.26
C GLU A 211 13.28 -6.67 11.24
N SER A 212 12.19 -6.48 11.99
CA SER A 212 11.67 -7.52 12.89
C SER A 212 11.18 -8.78 12.16
N ILE A 213 10.62 -8.64 10.95
CA ILE A 213 10.16 -9.78 10.16
C ILE A 213 11.35 -10.51 9.53
N VAL A 214 12.29 -9.77 8.95
CA VAL A 214 13.49 -10.35 8.30
C VAL A 214 14.38 -11.10 9.29
N THR A 215 14.43 -10.65 10.55
CA THR A 215 15.22 -11.30 11.61
C THR A 215 14.48 -12.43 12.33
N HIS A 216 13.22 -12.69 11.97
CA HIS A 216 12.43 -13.72 12.63
C HIS A 216 12.89 -15.13 12.20
N PRO A 217 13.13 -16.07 13.13
CA PRO A 217 13.66 -17.41 12.80
C PRO A 217 12.82 -18.20 11.81
N THR A 218 11.49 -18.04 11.83
CA THR A 218 10.57 -18.69 10.88
C THR A 218 10.87 -18.38 9.43
N PHE A 219 11.43 -17.21 9.14
CA PHE A 219 11.71 -16.75 7.77
C PHE A 219 13.19 -16.81 7.43
N ASP A 220 13.99 -17.54 8.20
CA ASP A 220 15.39 -17.75 7.87
C ASP A 220 15.52 -18.41 6.49
N GLN A 221 16.47 -17.91 5.71
CA GLN A 221 16.76 -18.33 4.33
C GLN A 221 15.62 -18.19 3.30
N MET A 222 14.45 -17.65 3.67
CA MET A 222 13.37 -17.43 2.70
C MET A 222 13.63 -16.24 1.79
N ASP A 223 13.13 -16.29 0.56
CA ASP A 223 13.16 -15.13 -0.34
C ASP A 223 12.14 -14.06 0.09
N PHE A 224 12.49 -12.80 -0.13
CA PHE A 224 11.64 -11.64 0.17
C PHE A 224 11.37 -10.80 -1.08
N LEU A 225 10.09 -10.50 -1.31
CA LEU A 225 9.63 -9.52 -2.29
C LEU A 225 9.05 -8.30 -1.57
N LEU A 226 9.74 -7.17 -1.68
CA LEU A 226 9.26 -5.87 -1.20
C LEU A 226 8.38 -5.20 -2.26
N ILE A 227 7.11 -4.97 -1.94
CA ILE A 227 6.20 -4.17 -2.76
C ILE A 227 6.17 -2.74 -2.21
N LEU A 228 6.65 -1.80 -3.00
CA LEU A 228 6.53 -0.36 -2.72
C LEU A 228 5.26 0.16 -3.39
N ASN A 229 4.18 0.29 -2.61
CA ASN A 229 2.84 0.61 -3.06
C ASN A 229 2.51 2.11 -2.93
N LYS A 230 1.33 2.52 -3.42
CA LYS A 230 0.79 3.89 -3.39
C LYS A 230 1.70 4.90 -4.10
N PHE A 231 2.32 4.47 -5.21
CA PHE A 231 3.20 5.32 -6.00
C PHE A 231 2.47 6.53 -6.58
N ASP A 232 1.20 6.37 -6.94
CA ASP A 232 0.28 7.43 -7.36
C ASP A 232 0.18 8.56 -6.32
N LEU A 233 -0.11 8.22 -5.06
CA LEU A 233 -0.18 9.21 -3.97
C LEU A 233 1.20 9.78 -3.63
N PHE A 234 2.24 8.96 -3.75
CA PHE A 234 3.61 9.39 -3.50
C PHE A 234 4.07 10.43 -4.52
N GLU A 235 3.80 10.21 -5.80
CA GLU A 235 4.17 11.13 -6.89
C GLU A 235 3.47 12.48 -6.72
N GLU A 236 2.16 12.51 -6.44
CA GLU A 236 1.42 13.74 -6.13
C GLU A 236 2.02 14.49 -4.94
N LYS A 237 2.37 13.77 -3.87
CA LYS A 237 2.94 14.39 -2.67
C LYS A 237 4.34 14.94 -2.88
N MET A 238 5.17 14.25 -3.67
CA MET A 238 6.56 14.64 -3.93
C MET A 238 6.68 16.01 -4.61
N GLU A 239 5.65 16.45 -5.33
CA GLU A 239 5.59 17.80 -5.90
C GLU A 239 5.39 18.89 -4.84
N ARG A 240 4.68 18.58 -3.75
CA ARG A 240 4.33 19.55 -2.69
C ARG A 240 5.32 19.53 -1.53
N VAL A 241 5.72 18.34 -1.11
CA VAL A 241 6.66 18.11 -0.02
C VAL A 241 7.80 17.28 -0.59
N PRO A 242 8.81 17.93 -1.19
CA PRO A 242 10.01 17.21 -1.58
C PRO A 242 10.60 16.50 -0.36
N LEU A 243 11.35 15.42 -0.57
CA LEU A 243 12.27 14.93 0.45
C LEU A 243 13.40 15.98 0.59
N THR A 244 13.11 17.13 1.23
CA THR A 244 13.79 18.45 1.10
C THR A 244 15.25 18.49 1.59
N ARG A 245 15.93 17.35 1.74
CA ARG A 245 17.37 17.29 2.04
C ARG A 245 18.15 16.20 1.28
N LEU A 246 17.51 15.29 0.55
CA LEU A 246 18.18 14.07 0.07
C LEU A 246 18.29 13.95 -1.46
N VAL A 247 17.34 14.48 -2.23
CA VAL A 247 17.39 14.37 -3.70
C VAL A 247 18.41 15.33 -4.31
N SER A 248 18.75 16.43 -3.63
CA SER A 248 19.79 17.37 -4.11
C SER A 248 21.17 16.73 -4.26
N ARG A 249 21.50 15.72 -3.43
CA ARG A 249 22.76 14.94 -3.55
C ARG A 249 22.79 14.02 -4.76
N HIS A 250 21.66 13.43 -5.14
CA HIS A 250 21.60 12.62 -6.36
C HIS A 250 21.63 13.49 -7.63
N ARG A 251 21.05 14.69 -7.56
CA ARG A 251 21.07 15.65 -8.67
C ARG A 251 22.44 16.29 -8.89
N SER A 252 23.23 16.47 -7.81
CA SER A 252 24.59 17.05 -7.89
C SER A 252 25.66 16.08 -8.43
N ASN A 253 25.38 14.78 -8.50
CA ASN A 253 26.30 13.78 -9.07
C ASN A 253 26.04 13.47 -10.56
N SER A 254 25.04 14.11 -11.20
CA SER A 254 24.70 13.90 -12.61
C SER A 254 25.06 15.11 -13.48
N SER A 255 26.15 15.79 -13.16
CA SER A 255 26.66 16.95 -13.91
C SER A 255 28.00 16.64 -14.57
N ASN A 256 28.01 15.68 -15.49
CA ASN A 256 28.88 15.69 -16.68
C ASN A 256 28.63 14.45 -17.52
N SER A 257 27.82 14.60 -18.57
CA SER A 257 28.01 13.92 -19.85
C SER A 257 27.08 14.55 -20.87
N ASN A 258 27.67 15.33 -21.78
CA ASN A 258 27.03 15.73 -23.04
C ASN A 258 26.67 14.46 -23.81
N SER A 259 25.37 14.17 -23.91
CA SER A 259 24.85 13.20 -24.86
C SER A 259 23.44 13.61 -25.25
N ASN A 260 23.30 14.01 -26.51
CA ASN A 260 22.02 14.28 -27.17
C ASN A 260 21.28 12.96 -27.38
N ASN A 261 20.60 12.48 -26.33
CA ASN A 261 19.66 11.37 -26.47
C ASN A 261 18.31 11.79 -25.89
N ILE A 262 17.30 11.86 -26.77
CA ILE A 262 15.89 11.98 -26.39
C ILE A 262 15.56 10.74 -25.57
N ASN A 263 15.43 10.85 -24.25
CA ASN A 263 14.77 9.86 -23.39
C ASN A 263 14.40 10.50 -22.05
N SER A 264 13.16 10.28 -21.61
CA SER A 264 12.53 10.90 -20.44
C SER A 264 13.44 10.94 -19.21
N SER A 265 13.79 12.13 -18.74
CA SER A 265 14.40 12.27 -17.42
C SER A 265 13.47 11.64 -16.37
N PRO A 266 13.99 10.79 -15.47
CA PRO A 266 13.14 10.10 -14.50
C PRO A 266 12.40 11.12 -13.63
N SER A 267 11.11 10.84 -13.34
CA SER A 267 10.32 11.73 -12.49
C SER A 267 10.96 11.83 -11.09
N LEU A 268 10.71 12.93 -10.38
CA LEU A 268 11.19 13.09 -9.01
C LEU A 268 10.71 11.93 -8.12
N GLY A 269 9.49 11.44 -8.36
CA GLY A 269 8.92 10.26 -7.74
C GLY A 269 9.74 9.00 -8.02
N GLN A 270 10.14 8.75 -9.27
CA GLN A 270 10.98 7.60 -9.62
C GLN A 270 12.36 7.62 -8.94
N VAL A 271 13.01 8.79 -8.92
CA VAL A 271 14.30 8.95 -8.23
C VAL A 271 14.15 8.67 -6.72
N ALA A 272 13.08 9.19 -6.11
CA ALA A 272 12.82 8.99 -4.70
C ALA A 272 12.42 7.53 -4.37
N PHE A 273 11.66 6.87 -5.25
CA PHE A 273 11.39 5.44 -5.18
C PHE A 273 12.69 4.64 -5.16
N HIS A 274 13.61 4.89 -6.10
CA HIS A 274 14.89 4.19 -6.14
C HIS A 274 15.69 4.40 -4.86
N TYR A 275 15.69 5.61 -4.30
CA TYR A 275 16.33 5.89 -3.02
C TYR A 275 15.76 5.04 -1.88
N ILE A 276 14.43 4.97 -1.75
CA ILE A 276 13.77 4.16 -0.72
C ILE A 276 14.06 2.68 -0.93
N ALA A 277 13.95 2.18 -2.16
CA ALA A 277 14.26 0.79 -2.51
C ALA A 277 15.71 0.42 -2.14
N VAL A 278 16.68 1.28 -2.43
CA VAL A 278 18.09 1.06 -2.06
C VAL A 278 18.27 1.00 -0.54
N LYS A 279 17.54 1.80 0.25
CA LYS A 279 17.60 1.74 1.71
C LYS A 279 17.12 0.39 2.25
N PHE A 280 15.99 -0.12 1.77
CA PHE A 280 15.50 -1.44 2.16
C PHE A 280 16.44 -2.56 1.68
N LYS A 281 16.94 -2.49 0.44
CA LYS A 281 17.90 -3.47 -0.08
C LYS A 281 19.17 -3.55 0.76
N ARG A 282 19.72 -2.39 1.16
CA ARG A 282 20.92 -2.33 2.03
C ARG A 282 20.64 -2.88 3.42
N LEU A 283 19.47 -2.58 3.98
CA LEU A 283 19.06 -3.14 5.28
C LEU A 283 18.95 -4.66 5.21
N TYR A 284 18.23 -5.19 4.22
CA TYR A 284 18.07 -6.63 4.03
C TYR A 284 19.42 -7.33 3.83
N SER A 285 20.25 -6.83 2.91
CA SER A 285 21.58 -7.40 2.65
C SER A 285 22.50 -7.35 3.88
N ALA A 286 22.36 -6.35 4.75
CA ALA A 286 23.11 -6.29 6.00
C ALA A 286 22.63 -7.30 7.06
N LEU A 287 21.34 -7.66 7.04
CA LEU A 287 20.74 -8.61 7.98
C LEU A 287 20.91 -10.07 7.53
N THR A 288 20.75 -10.35 6.24
CA THR A 288 20.69 -11.74 5.71
C THR A 288 21.84 -12.10 4.78
N GLY A 289 22.58 -11.12 4.27
CA GLY A 289 23.56 -11.34 3.20
C GLY A 289 22.95 -11.63 1.81
N GLN A 290 21.62 -11.70 1.71
CA GLN A 290 20.90 -12.04 0.47
C GLN A 290 20.41 -10.80 -0.29
N LYS A 291 19.88 -11.02 -1.50
CA LYS A 291 19.32 -9.97 -2.35
C LYS A 291 17.81 -9.81 -2.10
N LEU A 292 17.39 -8.59 -1.81
CA LEU A 292 15.96 -8.23 -1.73
C LEU A 292 15.39 -7.93 -3.12
N PHE A 293 14.32 -8.61 -3.49
CA PHE A 293 13.53 -8.29 -4.68
C PHE A 293 12.58 -7.13 -4.39
N VAL A 294 12.38 -6.24 -5.37
CA VAL A 294 11.56 -5.03 -5.16
C VAL A 294 10.68 -4.76 -6.37
N SER A 295 9.38 -4.56 -6.17
CA SER A 295 8.43 -4.12 -7.19
C SER A 295 7.80 -2.77 -6.83
N LEU A 296 7.57 -1.93 -7.84
CA LEU A 296 6.83 -0.67 -7.73
C LEU A 296 5.39 -0.90 -8.16
N VAL A 297 4.43 -0.65 -7.28
CA VAL A 297 3.03 -1.02 -7.54
C VAL A 297 2.08 0.14 -7.25
N LYS A 298 1.03 0.22 -8.06
CA LYS A 298 -0.19 0.95 -7.76
C LYS A 298 -1.28 -0.07 -7.48
N GLY A 299 -1.55 -0.33 -6.20
CA GLY A 299 -2.37 -1.46 -5.77
C GLY A 299 -3.84 -1.41 -6.24
N LEU A 300 -4.29 -0.27 -6.75
CA LEU A 300 -5.63 -0.10 -7.32
C LEU A 300 -5.68 -0.36 -8.84
N GLU A 301 -4.55 -0.59 -9.49
CA GLU A 301 -4.47 -0.95 -10.91
C GLU A 301 -4.28 -2.48 -11.04
N PRO A 302 -5.30 -3.27 -11.41
CA PRO A 302 -5.24 -4.73 -11.39
C PRO A 302 -4.07 -5.30 -12.21
N LYS A 303 -3.82 -4.74 -13.39
CA LYS A 303 -2.71 -5.15 -14.27
C LYS A 303 -1.34 -5.05 -13.59
N ARG A 304 -1.11 -4.01 -12.78
CA ARG A 304 0.18 -3.82 -12.06
C ARG A 304 0.36 -4.85 -10.95
N VAL A 305 -0.74 -5.24 -10.32
CA VAL A 305 -0.75 -6.29 -9.30
C VAL A 305 -0.44 -7.63 -9.98
N ASP A 306 -1.11 -7.95 -11.08
CA ASP A 306 -0.86 -9.17 -11.87
C ASP A 306 0.61 -9.28 -12.30
N ASP A 307 1.18 -8.20 -12.85
CA ASP A 307 2.59 -8.17 -13.26
C ASP A 307 3.55 -8.40 -12.07
N THR A 308 3.18 -7.91 -10.88
CA THR A 308 3.99 -8.12 -9.66
C THR A 308 3.92 -9.56 -9.18
N PHE A 309 2.76 -10.20 -9.25
CA PHE A 309 2.64 -11.62 -8.89
C PHE A 309 3.25 -12.54 -9.94
N LYS A 310 3.24 -12.17 -11.22
CA LYS A 310 4.06 -12.85 -12.24
C LYS A 310 5.55 -12.74 -11.89
N TYR A 311 6.03 -11.57 -11.48
CA TYR A 311 7.41 -11.41 -11.00
C TYR A 311 7.70 -12.27 -9.75
N ALA A 312 6.76 -12.37 -8.81
CA ALA A 312 6.86 -13.26 -7.66
C ALA A 312 7.02 -14.73 -8.07
N ARG A 313 6.27 -15.18 -9.09
CA ARG A 313 6.42 -16.52 -9.66
C ARG A 313 7.82 -16.75 -10.23
N GLU A 314 8.36 -15.81 -10.99
CA GLU A 314 9.71 -15.94 -11.56
C GLU A 314 10.80 -16.01 -10.47
N ILE A 315 10.62 -15.30 -9.35
CA ILE A 315 11.52 -15.40 -8.18
C ILE A 315 11.54 -16.83 -7.64
N LEU A 316 10.35 -17.42 -7.46
CA LEU A 316 10.21 -18.79 -6.95
C LEU A 316 10.86 -19.84 -7.87
N LYS A 317 10.76 -19.64 -9.19
CA LYS A 317 11.43 -20.51 -10.18
C LYS A 317 12.94 -20.42 -10.11
N TRP A 318 13.48 -19.20 -10.00
CA TRP A 318 14.94 -19.04 -9.88
C TRP A 318 15.50 -19.73 -8.65
N ASP A 319 14.75 -19.80 -7.56
CA ASP A 319 15.18 -20.50 -6.36
C ASP A 319 15.23 -22.03 -6.55
N GLU A 320 14.27 -22.61 -7.29
CA GLU A 320 14.28 -24.03 -7.66
C GLU A 320 15.44 -24.41 -8.59
N GLU A 321 15.85 -23.49 -9.47
CA GLU A 321 16.94 -23.71 -10.43
C GLU A 321 18.34 -23.52 -9.85
N ARG A 322 18.51 -22.73 -8.77
CA ARG A 322 19.81 -22.49 -8.10
C ARG A 322 20.62 -23.76 -7.81
N PRO A 323 20.06 -24.84 -7.23
CA PRO A 323 20.82 -26.08 -6.99
C PRO A 323 21.23 -26.79 -8.30
N ASN A 324 20.45 -26.69 -9.37
CA ASN A 324 20.72 -27.35 -10.65
C ASN A 324 21.93 -26.74 -11.38
N PHE A 325 22.14 -25.42 -11.24
CA PHE A 325 23.33 -24.76 -11.77
C PHE A 325 24.61 -25.15 -11.00
N SER A 326 24.52 -25.28 -9.67
CA SER A 326 25.68 -25.71 -8.87
C SER A 326 26.11 -27.14 -9.17
N MET A 327 25.19 -28.05 -9.53
CA MET A 327 25.53 -29.44 -9.84
C MET A 327 26.11 -29.63 -11.25
N SER A 328 25.70 -28.81 -12.21
CA SER A 328 26.17 -28.91 -13.60
C SER A 328 27.62 -28.42 -13.79
N GLU A 329 28.11 -27.50 -12.95
CA GLU A 329 29.53 -27.11 -12.97
C GLU A 329 30.47 -28.24 -12.52
N TYR A 330 30.04 -29.13 -11.62
CA TYR A 330 30.85 -30.28 -11.20
C TYR A 330 30.80 -31.46 -12.18
N SER A 331 29.74 -31.61 -12.99
CA SER A 331 29.66 -32.68 -13.99
C SER A 331 30.51 -32.42 -15.24
N LEU A 332 30.93 -31.18 -15.49
CA LEU A 332 31.77 -30.80 -16.63
C LEU A 332 33.26 -31.12 -16.44
N TYR A 333 33.71 -31.45 -15.22
CA TYR A 333 35.12 -31.79 -14.95
C TYR A 333 35.41 -33.29 -14.79
N SER A 334 34.40 -34.16 -14.87
CA SER A 334 34.60 -35.61 -14.89
C SER A 334 34.39 -36.18 -16.29
N THR A 335 35.38 -35.99 -17.16
CA THR A 335 35.62 -36.96 -18.24
C THR A 335 37.06 -37.44 -18.09
N GLU A 336 37.21 -38.59 -17.43
CA GLU A 336 38.48 -39.30 -17.31
C GLU A 336 39.03 -39.57 -18.72
N ALA A 337 40.29 -39.15 -18.93
CA ALA A 337 41.07 -39.56 -20.07
C ALA A 337 41.42 -41.04 -19.93
N SER A 338 40.66 -41.92 -20.59
CA SER A 338 41.05 -43.32 -20.76
C SER A 338 42.08 -43.42 -21.90
N SER A 339 43.34 -43.42 -21.51
CA SER A 339 44.46 -43.85 -22.34
C SER A 339 44.32 -45.33 -22.68
N PHE A 340 44.06 -45.63 -23.96
CA PHE A 340 44.21 -46.98 -24.51
C PHE A 340 45.66 -47.20 -24.96
N SER A 341 46.33 -48.12 -24.28
CA SER A 341 47.54 -48.79 -24.73
C SER A 341 47.27 -50.29 -24.76
N HIS A 342 47.15 -50.90 -25.93
CA HIS A 342 48.11 -51.85 -26.48
C HIS A 342 47.69 -52.38 -27.85
#